data_AF-A0A3S4U9F7-F1
#
_entry.id   AF-A0A3S4U9F7-F1
#
_cell.length_a   1.000
_cell.length_b   1.000
_cell.length_c   1.000
_cell.angle_alpha   90.00
_cell.angle_beta   90.00
_cell.angle_gamma   90.00
#
_symmetry.space_group_name_H-M   'P 1'
#
loop_
_entity.id
_entity.type
_entity.pdbx_description
1 polymer ?
#
loop_
_entity_poly.entity_id
_entity_poly.type
_entity_poly.pdbx_seq_one_letter_code
_entity_poly.pdbx_strand_id
1 'polypeptide(L)'
;MKSNDKRIDPVGACVGMRGARVQAITNELGGERVDIVLWDDNPAQFVINAMAPADVNSIIVDEDNHSMDIAVDAANLAQAIGRNGQNVRLATQLTGWSLNVMTTEELNENIKQKIIKH
;
A
#
# COMPACT_ATOMS: atom_id res chain seq x y z
N MET A 1 12.53 1.69 -4.69
CA MET A 1 13.68 1.85 -5.61
C MET A 1 13.22 2.64 -6.81
N LYS A 2 14.00 3.64 -7.25
CA LYS A 2 13.66 4.49 -8.38
C LYS A 2 14.65 4.23 -9.52
N SER A 3 14.14 3.91 -10.71
CA SER A 3 14.92 3.83 -11.95
C SER A 3 14.73 5.13 -12.71
N ASN A 4 15.83 5.77 -13.14
CA ASN A 4 15.80 7.00 -13.93
C ASN A 4 15.79 6.76 -15.46
N ASP A 5 15.62 5.51 -15.91
CA ASP A 5 15.50 5.18 -17.34
C ASP A 5 14.14 4.55 -17.63
N LYS A 6 13.37 5.16 -18.54
CA LYS A 6 12.01 4.74 -18.96
C LYS A 6 11.98 3.38 -19.68
N ARG A 7 13.14 2.75 -19.93
CA ARG A 7 13.26 1.44 -20.60
C ARG A 7 13.63 0.29 -19.67
N ILE A 8 13.82 0.55 -18.38
CA ILE A 8 14.22 -0.46 -17.40
C ILE A 8 13.04 -0.74 -16.47
N ASP A 9 12.55 -1.98 -16.49
CA ASP A 9 11.64 -2.49 -15.46
C ASP A 9 12.38 -2.50 -14.10
N PRO A 10 12.02 -1.60 -13.16
CA PRO A 10 12.72 -1.46 -11.89
C PRO A 10 12.53 -2.69 -10.99
N VAL A 11 11.49 -3.51 -11.22
CA VAL A 11 11.31 -4.77 -10.49
C VAL A 11 12.35 -5.78 -10.97
N GLY A 12 12.44 -6.01 -12.28
CA GLY A 12 13.39 -6.95 -12.87
C GLY A 12 14.86 -6.69 -12.51
N ALA A 13 15.25 -5.42 -12.42
CA ALA A 13 16.62 -5.02 -12.04
C ALA A 13 17.00 -5.43 -10.61
N CYS A 14 16.04 -5.38 -9.67
CA CYS A 14 16.25 -5.64 -8.25
C CYS A 14 16.02 -7.10 -7.87
N VAL A 15 15.14 -7.79 -8.60
CA VAL A 15 14.64 -9.13 -8.30
C VAL A 15 15.50 -10.23 -8.96
N GLY A 16 16.11 -9.94 -10.12
CA GLY A 16 16.77 -10.95 -10.95
C GLY A 16 15.75 -11.89 -11.61
N MET A 17 16.19 -12.79 -12.51
CA MET A 17 15.27 -13.79 -13.08
C MET A 17 14.58 -14.58 -11.96
N ARG A 18 13.25 -14.46 -11.87
CA ARG A 18 12.38 -15.19 -10.93
C ARG A 18 12.64 -14.95 -9.43
N GLY A 19 13.18 -13.80 -9.02
CA GLY A 19 13.29 -13.45 -7.58
C GLY A 19 14.44 -14.07 -6.82
N ALA A 20 15.41 -14.64 -7.53
CA ALA A 20 16.55 -15.35 -6.94
C ALA A 20 17.34 -14.54 -5.89
N ARG A 21 17.43 -13.21 -6.04
CA ARG A 21 18.14 -12.35 -5.09
C ARG A 21 17.34 -12.03 -3.82
N VAL A 22 16.02 -11.95 -3.94
CA VAL A 22 15.11 -11.68 -2.83
C VAL A 22 14.98 -12.93 -1.95
N GLN A 23 14.85 -14.10 -2.58
CA GLN A 23 14.79 -15.39 -1.90
C GLN A 23 16.02 -15.66 -1.01
N ALA A 24 17.21 -15.20 -1.43
CA ALA A 24 18.44 -15.33 -0.66
C ALA A 24 18.42 -14.48 0.63
N ILE A 25 17.91 -13.24 0.57
CA ILE A 25 17.79 -12.34 1.73
C ILE A 25 16.72 -12.87 2.71
N THR A 26 15.59 -13.36 2.21
CA THR A 26 14.53 -13.97 3.05
C THR A 26 15.05 -15.14 3.89
N ASN A 27 15.99 -15.94 3.35
CA ASN A 27 16.60 -17.05 4.07
C ASN A 27 17.57 -16.60 5.18
N GLU A 28 18.20 -15.43 5.04
CA GLU A 28 19.09 -14.85 6.07
C GLU A 28 18.31 -14.15 7.21
N LEU A 29 17.06 -13.74 6.96
CA LEU A 29 16.18 -13.08 7.94
C LEU A 29 15.37 -14.06 8.83
N GLY A 30 15.76 -15.34 8.89
CA GLY A 30 15.13 -16.30 9.80
C GLY A 30 13.67 -16.64 9.44
N GLY A 31 13.27 -16.48 8.17
CA GLY A 31 11.93 -16.82 7.69
C GLY A 31 10.89 -15.69 7.81
N GLU A 32 11.31 -14.45 8.10
CA GLU A 32 10.43 -13.29 8.00
C GLU A 32 9.95 -13.08 6.55
N ARG A 33 8.64 -12.85 6.37
CA ARG A 33 8.07 -12.60 5.04
C ARG A 33 8.43 -11.19 4.58
N VAL A 34 9.15 -11.09 3.46
CA VAL A 34 9.54 -9.83 2.83
C VAL A 34 8.69 -9.62 1.59
N ASP A 35 7.90 -8.55 1.57
CA ASP A 35 7.16 -8.11 0.39
C ASP A 35 7.90 -6.94 -0.28
N ILE A 36 8.07 -7.00 -1.60
CA ILE A 36 8.72 -5.93 -2.40
C ILE A 36 7.63 -5.17 -3.14
N VAL A 37 7.58 -3.87 -2.90
CA VAL A 37 6.61 -2.98 -3.52
C VAL A 37 7.29 -1.97 -4.45
N LEU A 38 6.54 -1.56 -5.47
CA LEU A 38 6.98 -0.53 -6.40
C LEU A 38 6.91 0.84 -5.74
N TRP A 39 7.99 1.61 -5.83
CA TRP A 39 7.99 2.98 -5.37
C TRP A 39 7.48 3.90 -6.48
N ASP A 40 6.72 4.93 -6.11
CA ASP A 40 6.19 5.93 -7.04
C ASP A 40 6.35 7.35 -6.48
N ASP A 41 6.50 8.35 -7.36
CA ASP A 41 6.54 9.77 -6.98
C ASP A 41 5.14 10.28 -6.59
N ASN A 42 4.09 9.69 -7.14
CA ASN A 42 2.72 10.01 -6.77
C ASN A 42 2.38 9.31 -5.43
N PRO A 43 2.06 10.05 -4.36
CA PRO A 43 1.81 9.45 -3.05
C PRO A 43 0.68 8.43 -3.03
N ALA A 44 -0.41 8.68 -3.75
CA ALA A 44 -1.53 7.74 -3.84
C ALA A 44 -1.11 6.44 -4.56
N GLN A 45 -0.36 6.55 -5.66
CA GLN A 45 0.15 5.37 -6.34
C GLN A 45 1.15 4.58 -5.50
N PHE A 46 2.00 5.27 -4.74
CA PHE A 46 2.95 4.62 -3.84
C PHE A 46 2.22 3.88 -2.71
N VAL A 47 1.15 4.46 -2.15
CA VAL A 47 0.29 3.80 -1.17
C VAL A 47 -0.41 2.58 -1.75
N ILE A 48 -0.97 2.65 -2.98
CA ILE A 48 -1.56 1.49 -3.65
C ILE A 48 -0.55 0.34 -3.75
N ASN A 49 0.68 0.65 -4.15
CA ASN A 49 1.74 -0.34 -4.24
C ASN A 49 2.12 -0.91 -2.86
N ALA A 50 2.16 -0.06 -1.82
CA ALA A 50 2.46 -0.45 -0.45
C ALA A 50 1.39 -1.31 0.21
N MET A 51 0.14 -1.26 -0.27
CA MET A 51 -0.98 -2.05 0.25
C MET A 51 -1.01 -3.50 -0.29
N ALA A 52 -0.16 -3.83 -1.27
CA ALA A 52 -0.04 -5.19 -1.79
C ALA A 52 0.19 -6.20 -0.65
N PRO A 53 -0.51 -7.34 -0.63
CA PRO A 53 -1.30 -7.94 -1.72
C PRO A 53 -2.78 -7.52 -1.79
N ALA A 54 -3.22 -6.51 -1.04
CA ALA A 54 -4.62 -6.10 -1.05
C ALA A 54 -4.94 -5.18 -2.24
N ASP A 55 -6.08 -5.44 -2.90
CA ASP A 55 -6.58 -4.60 -3.99
C ASP A 55 -7.29 -3.38 -3.43
N VAL A 56 -6.85 -2.20 -3.87
CA VAL A 56 -7.42 -0.90 -3.48
C VAL A 56 -8.41 -0.44 -4.55
N ASN A 57 -9.66 -0.17 -4.13
CA ASN A 57 -10.72 0.27 -5.02
C ASN A 57 -10.64 1.78 -5.28
N SER A 58 -10.41 2.57 -4.23
CA SER A 58 -10.25 4.02 -4.33
C SER A 58 -9.50 4.60 -3.13
N ILE A 59 -8.92 5.79 -3.32
CA ILE A 59 -8.22 6.54 -2.30
C ILE A 59 -8.75 7.98 -2.29
N ILE A 60 -9.02 8.50 -1.09
CA ILE A 60 -9.24 9.93 -0.87
C ILE A 60 -8.04 10.46 -0.11
N VAL A 61 -7.40 11.48 -0.68
CA VAL A 61 -6.24 12.13 -0.07
C VAL A 61 -6.70 13.36 0.69
N ASP A 62 -6.30 13.44 1.96
CA ASP A 62 -6.45 14.61 2.81
C ASP A 62 -5.04 15.14 3.08
N GLU A 63 -4.63 16.13 2.28
CA GLU A 63 -3.30 16.72 2.36
C GLU A 63 -3.11 17.53 3.65
N ASP A 64 -4.17 18.15 4.16
CA ASP A 64 -4.14 18.97 5.38
C ASP A 64 -3.81 18.12 6.61
N ASN A 65 -4.44 16.94 6.71
CA ASN A 65 -4.19 15.99 7.79
C ASN A 65 -3.07 14.99 7.49
N HIS A 66 -2.45 15.06 6.31
CA HIS A 66 -1.46 14.10 5.81
C HIS A 66 -1.95 12.63 5.97
N SER A 67 -3.20 12.41 5.58
CA SER A 67 -3.89 11.12 5.71
C SER A 67 -4.57 10.69 4.41
N MET A 68 -4.78 9.39 4.25
CA MET A 68 -5.48 8.80 3.12
C MET A 68 -6.55 7.82 3.61
N ASP A 69 -7.78 8.02 3.13
CA ASP A 69 -8.87 7.06 3.31
C ASP A 69 -8.84 6.07 2.13
N ILE A 70 -8.61 4.79 2.42
CA ILE A 70 -8.43 3.72 1.46
C ILE A 70 -9.68 2.83 1.50
N ALA A 71 -10.42 2.79 0.39
CA ALA A 71 -11.52 1.86 0.23
C ALA A 71 -11.06 0.57 -0.44
N VAL A 72 -11.49 -0.55 0.15
CA VAL A 72 -11.32 -1.89 -0.39
C VAL A 72 -12.66 -2.63 -0.42
N ASP A 73 -12.73 -3.72 -1.17
CA ASP A 73 -13.85 -4.65 -1.06
C ASP A 73 -13.92 -5.26 0.34
N ALA A 74 -15.13 -5.49 0.85
CA ALA A 74 -15.33 -6.10 2.17
C ALA A 74 -14.64 -7.47 2.30
N ALA A 75 -14.55 -8.22 1.20
CA ALA A 75 -13.83 -9.49 1.15
C ALA A 75 -12.30 -9.33 1.34
N ASN A 76 -11.75 -8.18 0.94
CA ASN A 76 -10.32 -7.87 1.00
C ASN A 76 -9.94 -7.06 2.25
N LEU A 77 -10.91 -6.55 3.01
CA LEU A 77 -10.66 -5.73 4.21
C LEU A 77 -9.72 -6.39 5.21
N ALA A 78 -9.95 -7.67 5.52
CA ALA A 78 -9.11 -8.41 6.46
C ALA A 78 -7.66 -8.56 5.95
N GLN A 79 -7.47 -8.76 4.64
CA GLN A 79 -6.16 -8.85 4.01
C GLN A 79 -5.46 -7.50 3.99
N ALA A 80 -6.19 -6.43 3.67
CA ALA A 80 -5.70 -5.06 3.63
C ALA A 80 -5.20 -4.61 5.01
N ILE A 81 -5.94 -4.92 6.08
CA ILE A 81 -5.53 -4.68 7.47
C ILE A 81 -4.31 -5.54 7.83
N GLY A 82 -4.34 -6.82 7.44
CA GLY A 82 -3.33 -7.80 7.80
C GLY A 82 -3.43 -8.26 9.25
N ARG A 83 -2.68 -9.31 9.60
CA ARG A 83 -2.71 -9.87 10.96
C ARG A 83 -2.29 -8.80 11.99
N ASN A 84 -3.14 -8.54 12.98
CA ASN A 84 -2.93 -7.49 13.99
C ASN A 84 -2.67 -6.10 13.40
N GLY A 85 -3.23 -5.78 12.22
CA GLY A 85 -3.01 -4.50 11.56
C GLY A 85 -1.61 -4.33 10.96
N GLN A 86 -0.84 -5.42 10.82
CA GLN A 86 0.55 -5.35 10.39
C GLN A 86 0.70 -4.72 9.01
N ASN A 87 -0.18 -5.03 8.06
CA ASN A 87 -0.02 -4.55 6.68
C ASN A 87 -0.20 -3.03 6.61
N VAL A 88 -1.29 -2.51 7.16
CA VAL A 88 -1.55 -1.06 7.22
C VAL A 88 -0.47 -0.33 8.01
N ARG A 89 0.01 -0.92 9.11
CA ARG A 89 1.08 -0.32 9.91
C ARG A 89 2.39 -0.22 9.13
N LEU A 90 2.77 -1.27 8.39
CA LEU A 90 3.98 -1.26 7.57
C LEU A 90 3.83 -0.29 6.39
N ALA A 91 2.68 -0.26 5.71
CA ALA A 91 2.40 0.68 4.64
C ALA A 91 2.43 2.14 5.13
N THR A 92 1.86 2.43 6.31
CA THR A 92 1.93 3.73 6.99
C THR A 92 3.37 4.14 7.26
N GLN A 93 4.18 3.23 7.82
CA GLN A 93 5.60 3.49 8.10
C GLN A 93 6.43 3.68 6.84
N LEU A 94 6.14 2.92 5.78
CA LEU A 94 6.85 2.96 4.51
C LEU A 94 6.57 4.24 3.72
N THR A 95 5.31 4.68 3.71
CA THR A 95 4.85 5.82 2.91
C THR A 95 4.92 7.14 3.68
N GLY A 96 4.89 7.08 5.01
CA GLY A 96 4.81 8.26 5.88
C GLY A 96 3.40 8.85 5.99
N TRP A 97 2.39 8.26 5.33
CA TRP A 97 1.00 8.72 5.36
C TRP A 97 0.20 7.99 6.44
N SER A 98 -0.71 8.70 7.10
CA SER A 98 -1.71 8.03 7.95
C SER A 98 -2.75 7.35 7.07
N LEU A 99 -2.90 6.03 7.19
CA LEU A 99 -3.77 5.25 6.30
C LEU A 99 -4.99 4.72 7.06
N ASN A 100 -6.19 5.11 6.62
CA ASN A 100 -7.46 4.61 7.15
C ASN A 100 -8.07 3.64 6.15
N VAL A 101 -8.07 2.34 6.47
CA VAL A 101 -8.65 1.33 5.59
C VAL A 101 -10.07 1.02 6.01
N MET A 102 -10.99 1.07 5.06
CA MET A 102 -12.43 0.87 5.26
C MET A 102 -13.06 0.23 4.02
N THR A 103 -14.32 -0.20 4.10
CA THR A 103 -15.02 -0.68 2.90
C THR A 103 -15.44 0.49 2.00
N THR A 104 -15.74 0.18 0.74
CA THR A 104 -16.30 1.17 -0.19
C THR A 104 -17.64 1.75 0.33
N GLU A 105 -18.46 0.96 1.01
CA GLU A 105 -19.69 1.45 1.65
C GLU A 105 -19.39 2.45 2.77
N GLU A 106 -18.48 2.10 3.68
CA GLU A 106 -18.07 2.96 4.81
C GLU A 106 -17.48 4.29 4.31
N LEU A 107 -16.65 4.24 3.25
CA LEU A 107 -16.09 5.45 2.64
C LEU A 107 -17.21 6.37 2.12
N ASN A 108 -18.19 5.83 1.41
CA ASN A 108 -19.31 6.61 0.88
C ASN A 108 -20.15 7.25 1.99
N GLU A 109 -20.34 6.55 3.11
CA GLU A 109 -21.01 7.12 4.30
C GLU A 109 -20.20 8.26 4.91
N ASN A 110 -18.89 8.09 5.05
CA ASN A 110 -17.98 9.12 5.57
C ASN A 110 -18.00 10.40 4.70
N ILE A 111 -17.98 10.26 3.37
CA ILE A 111 -18.10 11.39 2.44
C ILE A 111 -19.43 12.12 2.64
N LYS A 112 -20.54 11.38 2.67
CA LYS A 112 -21.87 11.99 2.89
C LYS A 112 -21.94 12.76 4.20
N GLN A 113 -21.38 12.21 5.27
CA GLN A 113 -21.34 12.89 6.57
C GLN A 113 -20.46 14.14 6.55
N LYS A 114 -19.32 14.13 5.84
CA LYS A 114 -18.45 15.31 5.68
C LYS A 114 -19.18 16.43 4.92
N ILE A 115 -19.95 16.09 3.88
CA ILE A 115 -20.73 17.07 3.10
C ILE A 115 -21.85 17.70 3.94
N ILE A 116 -22.55 16.93 4.78
CA ILE A 116 -23.66 17.45 5.60
C ILE A 116 -23.18 18.39 6.72
N LYS A 117 -21.91 18.26 7.13
CA LYS A 117 -21.32 19.06 8.22
C LYS A 117 -20.70 20.38 7.74
N HIS A 118 -20.69 20.67 6.44
CA HIS A 118 -20.26 21.94 5.84
C HIS A 118 -21.44 22.63 5.15
#